data_AF-U6GUH9-F1
#
_entry.id   AF-U6GUH9-F1
#
_cell.length_a   1.000
_cell.length_b   1.000
_cell.length_c   1.000
_cell.angle_alpha   90.00
_cell.angle_beta   90.00
_cell.angle_gamma   90.00
#
_symmetry.space_group_name_H-M   'P 1'
#
loop_
_entity.id
_entity.type
_entity.pdbx_description
1 polymer ?
#
loop_
_entity_poly.entity_id
_entity_poly.type
_entity_poly.pdbx_seq_one_letter_code
_entity_poly.pdbx_strand_id
1 'polypeptide(L)'
;MMERREDQGKRLARFLPMIVICSVMAILYTVYLLYHCLPMFQFEVPPEYRDRGAIAIGALHFFVAHAGMAMVLWSFYKTYSTDPGRIPDTHEWERQPNPSLITERKRDGGARYCHKCSKYKPDRCHHSSNSGRCVLKMDHYCPWVANDVGFFNYKFFFLTLLYSGATLTFVCSTMAATVSASIDDSNISFEQVFFTFLGTALSFFMLAIVAPFCIFHCVLITTNCTTIEFCEKRRTGRPNPYDVGLAENLKQALGDQPLLWPVPVGGPSGDGISFPRNR
;
A
#
# COMPACT_ATOMS: atom_id res chain seq x y z
N MET A 1 -26.03 -26.92 -5.31
CA MET A 1 -25.44 -26.28 -6.53
C MET A 1 -25.59 -24.76 -6.51
N MET A 2 -26.73 -24.23 -6.04
CA MET A 2 -26.98 -22.79 -5.90
C MET A 2 -26.10 -22.13 -4.82
N GLU A 3 -26.00 -22.70 -3.61
CA GLU A 3 -25.07 -22.20 -2.55
C GLU A 3 -23.59 -22.19 -2.99
N ARG A 4 -23.16 -23.21 -3.74
CA ARG A 4 -21.78 -23.30 -4.24
C ARG A 4 -21.48 -22.25 -5.32
N ARG A 5 -22.48 -21.85 -6.11
CA ARG A 5 -22.40 -20.74 -7.08
C ARG A 5 -22.48 -19.37 -6.41
N GLU A 6 -23.30 -19.22 -5.36
CA GLU A 6 -23.32 -18.01 -4.54
C GLU A 6 -22.01 -17.78 -3.79
N ASP A 7 -21.41 -18.83 -3.25
CA ASP A 7 -20.11 -18.77 -2.57
C ASP A 7 -18.97 -18.45 -3.54
N GLN A 8 -19.00 -19.01 -4.75
CA GLN A 8 -18.07 -18.62 -5.83
C GLN A 8 -18.26 -17.17 -6.29
N GLY A 9 -19.49 -16.70 -6.46
CA GLY A 9 -19.79 -15.31 -6.84
C GLY A 9 -19.29 -14.30 -5.80
N LYS A 10 -19.52 -14.57 -4.51
CA LYS A 10 -18.97 -13.78 -3.39
C LYS A 10 -17.43 -13.80 -3.38
N ARG A 11 -16.83 -14.94 -3.72
CA ARG A 11 -15.37 -15.12 -3.77
C ARG A 11 -14.71 -14.40 -4.96
N LEU A 12 -15.43 -14.19 -6.06
CA LEU A 12 -14.99 -13.37 -7.19
C LEU A 12 -15.20 -11.87 -6.94
N ALA A 13 -16.33 -11.49 -6.34
CA ALA A 13 -16.66 -10.09 -6.05
C ALA A 13 -15.62 -9.39 -5.16
N ARG A 14 -14.92 -10.13 -4.27
CA ARG A 14 -13.86 -9.57 -3.42
C ARG A 14 -12.67 -8.99 -4.19
N PHE A 15 -12.48 -9.40 -5.45
CA PHE A 15 -11.41 -8.90 -6.32
C PHE A 15 -11.83 -7.69 -7.15
N LEU A 16 -13.12 -7.33 -7.16
CA LEU A 16 -13.60 -6.19 -7.94
C LEU A 16 -12.86 -4.89 -7.62
N PRO A 17 -12.63 -4.49 -6.35
CA PRO A 17 -11.88 -3.27 -6.06
C PRO A 17 -10.43 -3.34 -6.57
N MET A 18 -9.80 -4.51 -6.48
CA MET A 18 -8.45 -4.75 -7.00
C MET A 18 -8.40 -4.59 -8.54
N ILE A 19 -9.38 -5.14 -9.26
CA ILE A 19 -9.49 -4.98 -10.72
C ILE A 19 -9.68 -3.50 -11.09
N VAL A 20 -10.52 -2.79 -10.34
CA VAL A 20 -10.77 -1.36 -10.57
C VAL A 20 -9.48 -0.55 -10.39
N ILE A 21 -8.74 -0.74 -9.29
CA ILE A 21 -7.52 0.03 -9.06
C ILE A 21 -6.42 -0.31 -10.08
N CYS A 22 -6.27 -1.58 -10.45
CA CYS A 22 -5.33 -1.98 -11.50
C CYS A 22 -5.69 -1.37 -12.87
N SER A 23 -6.99 -1.31 -13.20
CA SER A 23 -7.47 -0.65 -14.42
C SER A 23 -7.17 0.85 -14.41
N VAL A 24 -7.43 1.54 -13.29
CA VAL A 24 -7.13 2.97 -13.13
C VAL A 24 -5.63 3.23 -13.28
N MET A 25 -4.77 2.40 -12.67
CA MET A 25 -3.31 2.51 -12.83
C MET A 25 -2.89 2.34 -14.30
N ALA A 26 -3.43 1.35 -15.00
CA ALA A 26 -3.13 1.10 -16.41
C ALA A 26 -3.57 2.26 -17.30
N ILE A 27 -4.77 2.82 -17.08
CA ILE A 27 -5.29 3.97 -17.81
C ILE A 27 -4.40 5.20 -17.57
N LEU A 28 -4.14 5.55 -16.31
CA LEU A 28 -3.29 6.70 -15.98
C LEU A 28 -1.89 6.60 -16.60
N TYR A 29 -1.29 5.41 -16.51
CA TYR A 29 0.01 5.17 -17.11
C TYR A 29 0.00 5.30 -18.62
N THR A 30 -0.99 4.69 -19.28
CA THR A 30 -1.14 4.75 -20.73
C THR A 30 -1.35 6.19 -21.20
N VAL A 31 -2.23 6.93 -20.53
CA VAL A 31 -2.49 8.35 -20.84
C VAL A 31 -1.22 9.19 -20.65
N TYR A 32 -0.49 8.98 -19.55
CA TYR A 32 0.77 9.68 -19.31
C TYR A 32 1.82 9.40 -20.40
N LEU A 33 1.96 8.13 -20.81
CA LEU A 33 2.92 7.80 -21.86
C LEU A 33 2.52 8.38 -23.22
N LEU A 34 1.27 8.19 -23.62
CA LEU A 34 0.78 8.58 -24.95
C LEU A 34 0.67 10.09 -25.12
N TYR A 35 0.20 10.82 -24.12
CA TYR A 35 -0.15 12.23 -24.26
C TYR A 35 0.82 13.18 -23.55
N HIS A 36 1.74 12.66 -22.72
CA HIS A 36 2.79 13.48 -22.09
C HIS A 36 4.20 13.08 -22.54
N CYS A 37 4.62 11.82 -22.35
CA CYS A 37 5.99 11.43 -22.66
C CYS A 37 6.30 11.33 -24.16
N LEU A 38 5.47 10.62 -24.94
CA LEU A 38 5.73 10.36 -26.36
C LEU A 38 5.81 11.64 -27.21
N PRO A 39 4.93 12.65 -27.02
CA PRO A 39 5.02 13.92 -27.75
C PRO A 39 6.36 14.65 -27.52
N MET A 40 6.97 14.53 -26.34
CA MET A 40 8.25 15.18 -26.04
C MET A 40 9.42 14.62 -26.85
N PHE A 41 9.29 13.42 -27.43
CA PHE A 41 10.31 12.87 -28.33
C PHE A 41 10.25 13.43 -29.75
N GLN A 42 9.18 14.16 -30.10
CA GLN A 42 9.06 14.89 -31.37
C GLN A 42 9.32 14.01 -32.61
N PHE A 43 8.79 12.78 -32.61
CA PHE A 43 9.05 11.81 -33.68
C PHE A 43 8.61 12.29 -35.07
N GLU A 44 7.56 13.13 -35.11
CA GLU A 44 7.01 13.71 -36.34
C GLU A 44 7.78 14.95 -36.83
N VAL A 45 8.66 15.51 -36.00
CA VAL A 45 9.50 16.66 -36.36
C VAL A 45 10.77 16.16 -37.06
N PRO A 46 11.18 16.76 -38.20
CA PRO A 46 12.45 16.42 -38.84
C PRO A 46 13.64 16.54 -37.87
N PRO A 47 14.63 15.63 -37.90
CA PRO A 47 15.71 15.58 -36.92
C PRO A 47 16.48 16.91 -36.70
N GLU A 48 16.59 17.72 -37.74
CA GLU A 48 17.24 19.03 -37.74
C GLU A 48 16.50 20.11 -36.93
N TYR A 49 15.19 19.96 -36.72
CA TYR A 49 14.33 20.90 -35.99
C TYR A 49 13.95 20.41 -34.59
N ARG A 50 14.44 19.25 -34.17
CA ARG A 50 14.11 18.68 -32.86
C ARG A 50 14.79 19.44 -31.73
N ASP A 51 14.01 19.77 -30.72
CA ASP A 51 14.52 20.30 -29.46
C ASP A 51 15.13 19.17 -28.62
N ARG A 52 16.46 19.12 -28.61
CA ARG A 52 17.23 18.14 -27.84
C ARG A 52 17.00 18.25 -26.33
N GLY A 53 16.73 19.46 -25.82
CA GLY A 53 16.43 19.69 -24.42
C GLY A 53 15.09 19.09 -24.03
N ALA A 54 14.05 19.35 -24.82
CA ALA A 54 12.73 18.75 -24.63
C ALA A 54 12.80 17.22 -24.69
N ILE A 55 13.55 16.64 -25.64
CA ILE A 55 13.76 15.19 -25.74
C ILE A 55 14.44 14.64 -24.48
N ALA A 56 15.48 15.30 -23.97
CA ALA A 56 16.19 14.84 -22.76
C ALA A 56 15.28 14.86 -21.52
N ILE A 57 14.47 15.91 -21.36
CA ILE A 57 13.47 16.00 -20.29
C ILE A 57 12.40 14.91 -20.47
N GLY A 58 11.92 14.70 -21.70
CA GLY A 58 10.97 13.63 -22.03
C GLY A 58 11.51 12.24 -21.70
N ALA A 59 12.78 11.98 -22.01
CA ALA A 59 13.45 10.73 -21.66
C ALA A 59 13.56 10.54 -20.14
N LEU A 60 13.87 11.60 -19.39
CA LEU A 60 13.87 11.56 -17.92
C LEU A 60 12.47 11.28 -17.37
N HIS A 61 11.43 11.96 -17.87
CA HIS A 61 10.05 11.72 -17.47
C HIS A 61 9.60 10.29 -17.75
N PHE A 62 9.93 9.79 -18.94
CA PHE A 62 9.66 8.41 -19.33
C PHE A 62 10.34 7.42 -18.38
N PHE A 63 11.64 7.61 -18.10
CA PHE A 63 12.38 6.74 -17.19
C PHE A 63 11.81 6.75 -15.77
N VAL A 64 11.55 7.93 -15.20
CA VAL A 64 11.00 8.08 -13.84
C VAL A 64 9.62 7.43 -13.74
N ALA A 65 8.75 7.61 -14.74
CA ALA A 65 7.43 6.98 -14.77
C ALA A 65 7.51 5.45 -14.85
N HIS A 66 8.41 4.90 -15.66
CA HIS A 66 8.61 3.45 -15.74
C HIS A 66 9.18 2.88 -14.44
N ALA A 67 10.18 3.53 -13.86
CA ALA A 67 10.77 3.11 -12.58
C ALA A 67 9.74 3.19 -11.45
N GLY A 68 8.98 4.27 -11.36
CA GLY A 68 7.90 4.45 -10.40
C GLY A 68 6.82 3.37 -10.55
N MET A 69 6.32 3.14 -11.76
CA MET A 69 5.32 2.11 -12.03
C MET A 69 5.84 0.71 -11.69
N ALA A 70 7.09 0.38 -12.04
CA ALA A 70 7.70 -0.91 -11.71
C ALA A 70 7.74 -1.13 -10.19
N MET A 71 8.11 -0.11 -9.41
CA MET A 71 8.14 -0.19 -7.95
C MET A 71 6.73 -0.34 -7.35
N VAL A 72 5.74 0.41 -7.86
CA VAL A 72 4.33 0.27 -7.42
C VAL A 72 3.82 -1.13 -7.70
N LEU A 73 4.02 -1.66 -8.92
CA LEU A 73 3.54 -2.99 -9.30
C LEU A 73 4.23 -4.08 -8.48
N TRP A 74 5.54 -3.96 -8.24
CA TRP A 74 6.28 -4.94 -7.45
C TRP A 74 5.81 -4.95 -5.99
N SER A 75 5.69 -3.78 -5.35
CA SER A 75 5.21 -3.69 -3.97
C SER A 75 3.74 -4.10 -3.85
N PHE A 76 2.90 -3.74 -4.82
CA PHE A 76 1.49 -4.12 -4.85
C PHE A 76 1.34 -5.65 -4.96
N TYR A 77 2.06 -6.26 -5.89
CA TYR A 77 2.08 -7.72 -6.05
C TYR A 77 2.54 -8.41 -4.77
N LYS A 78 3.59 -7.90 -4.12
CA LYS A 78 4.09 -8.45 -2.85
C LYS A 78 3.07 -8.30 -1.72
N THR A 79 2.34 -7.19 -1.67
CA THR A 79 1.26 -6.97 -0.68
C THR A 79 0.12 -7.97 -0.87
N TYR A 80 -0.31 -8.15 -2.13
CA TYR A 80 -1.36 -9.09 -2.52
C TYR A 80 -0.98 -10.55 -2.24
N SER A 81 0.22 -10.97 -2.66
CA SER A 81 0.63 -12.37 -2.68
C SER A 81 1.23 -12.89 -1.36
N THR A 82 1.74 -12.01 -0.51
CA THR A 82 2.36 -12.43 0.75
C THR A 82 1.30 -12.71 1.81
N ASP A 83 1.36 -13.87 2.47
CA ASP A 83 0.49 -14.15 3.61
C ASP A 83 0.82 -13.18 4.77
N PRO A 84 -0.13 -12.39 5.28
CA PRO A 84 0.10 -11.39 6.33
C PRO A 84 0.50 -11.97 7.69
N GLY A 85 0.41 -13.29 7.87
CA GLY A 85 0.79 -14.01 9.08
C GLY A 85 -0.40 -14.70 9.73
N ARG A 86 -0.13 -15.86 10.33
CA ARG A 86 -1.12 -16.72 10.98
C ARG A 86 -0.63 -17.12 12.36
N ILE A 87 -1.57 -17.37 13.26
CA ILE A 87 -1.27 -18.01 14.53
C ILE A 87 -0.80 -19.44 14.24
N PRO A 88 0.36 -19.88 14.77
CA PRO A 88 0.88 -21.23 14.56
C PRO A 88 -0.15 -22.32 14.89
N ASP A 89 -0.19 -23.40 14.11
CA ASP A 89 -1.02 -24.60 14.36
C ASP A 89 -0.31 -25.51 15.36
N THR A 90 -0.31 -25.13 16.64
CA THR A 90 0.32 -25.90 17.72
C THR A 90 -0.58 -25.97 18.95
N HIS A 91 -0.36 -27.00 19.77
CA HIS A 91 -1.12 -27.21 21.01
C HIS A 91 -1.04 -26.02 21.99
N GLU A 92 0.08 -25.29 21.98
CA GLU A 92 0.28 -24.07 22.77
C GLU A 92 -0.80 -23.03 22.44
N TRP A 93 -1.01 -22.73 21.16
CA TRP A 93 -1.99 -21.72 20.74
C TRP A 93 -3.43 -22.21 20.77
N GLU A 94 -3.68 -23.51 20.78
CA GLU A 94 -5.04 -24.07 20.84
C GLU A 94 -5.56 -24.21 22.27
N ARG A 95 -4.69 -24.61 23.22
CA ARG A 95 -5.15 -25.03 24.55
C ARG A 95 -4.46 -24.33 25.71
N GLN A 96 -3.14 -24.16 25.63
CA GLN A 96 -2.33 -23.69 26.77
C GLN A 96 -1.24 -22.74 26.28
N PRO A 97 -1.56 -21.45 26.08
CA PRO A 97 -0.58 -20.50 25.61
C PRO A 97 0.42 -20.24 26.73
N ASN A 98 1.70 -20.12 26.41
CA ASN A 98 2.65 -19.62 27.39
C ASN A 98 2.25 -18.20 27.84
N PRO A 99 1.94 -17.97 29.12
CA PRO A 99 1.50 -16.66 29.60
C PRO A 99 2.52 -15.54 29.39
N SER A 100 3.80 -15.86 29.19
CA SER A 100 4.84 -14.87 28.89
C SER A 100 4.81 -14.37 27.44
N LEU A 101 4.16 -15.10 26.52
CA LEU A 101 4.06 -14.74 25.09
C LEU A 101 2.85 -13.85 24.78
N ILE A 102 1.88 -13.81 25.68
CA ILE A 102 0.71 -12.95 25.55
C ILE A 102 0.77 -12.00 26.71
N THR A 103 0.87 -10.71 26.48
CA THR A 103 0.82 -9.70 27.54
C THR A 103 -0.52 -8.97 27.54
N GLU A 104 -1.16 -8.86 26.39
CA GLU A 104 -2.48 -8.25 26.29
C GLU A 104 -3.55 -9.14 26.92
N ARG A 105 -4.44 -8.53 27.68
CA ARG A 105 -5.50 -9.22 28.42
C ARG A 105 -6.86 -8.63 28.10
N LYS A 106 -7.88 -9.48 28.25
CA LYS A 106 -9.28 -9.06 28.32
C LYS A 106 -9.51 -8.26 29.61
N ARG A 107 -10.70 -7.64 29.73
CA ARG A 107 -11.08 -6.87 30.93
C ARG A 107 -11.14 -7.71 32.20
N ASP A 108 -11.44 -9.00 32.07
CA ASP A 108 -11.48 -9.99 33.16
C ASP A 108 -10.08 -10.52 33.54
N GLY A 109 -9.01 -10.01 32.90
CA GLY A 109 -7.63 -10.48 33.12
C GLY A 109 -7.29 -11.77 32.38
N GLY A 110 -8.22 -12.36 31.62
CA GLY A 110 -7.98 -13.57 30.83
C GLY A 110 -7.19 -13.32 29.54
N ALA A 111 -6.52 -14.36 29.04
CA ALA A 111 -5.86 -14.33 27.74
C ALA A 111 -6.88 -14.10 26.61
N ARG A 112 -6.45 -13.38 25.56
CA ARG A 112 -7.27 -13.14 24.37
C ARG A 112 -7.45 -14.44 23.60
N TYR A 113 -8.70 -14.80 23.27
CA TYR A 113 -9.04 -16.03 22.54
C TYR A 113 -9.96 -15.73 21.37
N CYS A 114 -9.76 -16.43 20.25
CA CYS A 114 -10.63 -16.40 19.09
C CYS A 114 -11.49 -17.66 19.03
N HIS A 115 -12.78 -17.53 19.30
CA HIS A 115 -13.71 -18.66 19.23
C HIS A 115 -13.91 -19.18 17.80
N LYS A 116 -13.82 -18.32 16.78
CA LYS A 116 -13.97 -18.72 15.36
C LYS A 116 -12.80 -19.55 14.85
N CYS A 117 -11.58 -19.25 15.32
CA CYS A 117 -10.37 -19.97 14.93
C CYS A 117 -9.97 -21.06 15.94
N SER A 118 -10.65 -21.13 17.09
CA SER A 118 -10.29 -21.99 18.22
C SER A 118 -8.83 -21.86 18.67
N LYS A 119 -8.35 -20.61 18.77
CA LYS A 119 -6.97 -20.29 19.16
C LYS A 119 -6.85 -19.08 20.08
N TYR A 120 -5.90 -19.12 20.99
CA TYR A 120 -5.41 -17.97 21.72
C TYR A 120 -4.72 -16.99 20.77
N LYS A 121 -4.93 -15.69 21.00
CA LYS A 121 -4.39 -14.63 20.15
C LYS A 121 -3.07 -14.14 20.74
N PRO A 122 -1.97 -14.16 19.97
CA PRO A 122 -0.78 -13.38 20.29
C PRO A 122 -1.11 -11.89 20.46
N ASP A 123 -0.21 -11.15 21.07
CA ASP A 123 -0.32 -9.69 21.17
C ASP A 123 -0.46 -9.08 19.76
N ARG A 124 -1.26 -8.01 19.63
CA ARG A 124 -1.54 -7.33 18.34
C ARG A 124 -2.22 -8.21 17.26
N CYS A 125 -2.63 -9.45 17.58
CA CYS A 125 -3.36 -10.31 16.65
C CYS A 125 -4.87 -10.02 16.69
N HIS A 126 -5.50 -9.94 15.51
CA HIS A 126 -6.95 -9.76 15.38
C HIS A 126 -7.55 -10.76 14.39
N HIS A 127 -8.85 -11.04 14.52
CA HIS A 127 -9.57 -11.92 13.60
C HIS A 127 -10.18 -11.06 12.50
N SER A 128 -9.83 -11.34 11.25
CA SER A 128 -10.44 -10.71 10.09
C SER A 128 -11.64 -11.53 9.63
N SER A 129 -12.82 -10.91 9.63
CA SER A 129 -14.02 -11.53 9.08
C SER A 129 -13.93 -11.73 7.57
N ASN A 130 -13.15 -10.89 6.88
CA ASN A 130 -13.01 -10.93 5.42
C ASN A 130 -12.18 -12.12 4.95
N SER A 131 -11.13 -12.49 5.69
CA SER A 131 -10.34 -13.69 5.41
C SER A 131 -10.75 -14.92 6.21
N GLY A 132 -11.62 -14.75 7.22
CA GLY A 132 -12.11 -15.84 8.06
C GLY A 132 -11.05 -16.40 9.01
N ARG A 133 -9.98 -15.65 9.29
CA ARG A 133 -8.86 -16.12 10.11
C ARG A 133 -8.24 -15.02 10.98
N CYS A 134 -7.43 -15.45 11.94
CA CYS A 134 -6.57 -14.54 12.69
C CYS A 134 -5.33 -14.14 11.89
N VAL A 135 -4.97 -12.86 12.00
CA VAL A 135 -3.86 -12.21 11.33
C VAL A 135 -2.91 -11.62 12.37
N LEU A 136 -1.61 -11.92 12.25
CA LEU A 136 -0.57 -11.39 13.14
C LEU A 136 -0.34 -9.91 12.88
N LYS A 137 -0.17 -9.10 13.95
CA LYS A 137 -0.04 -7.63 13.90
C LYS A 137 -1.00 -7.02 12.86
N MET A 138 -2.28 -7.39 12.95
CA MET A 138 -3.26 -7.01 11.93
C MET A 138 -3.42 -5.49 11.91
N ASP A 139 -3.30 -4.89 10.73
CA ASP A 139 -3.57 -3.47 10.53
C ASP A 139 -5.01 -3.26 10.06
N HIS A 140 -5.36 -3.85 8.91
CA HIS A 140 -6.72 -3.81 8.37
C HIS A 140 -6.89 -4.85 7.25
N TYR A 141 -8.13 -5.11 6.85
CA TYR A 141 -8.41 -5.73 5.56
C TYR A 141 -8.44 -4.66 4.48
N CYS A 142 -7.64 -4.80 3.42
CA CYS A 142 -7.59 -3.85 2.32
C CYS A 142 -8.27 -4.44 1.07
N PRO A 143 -9.46 -3.95 0.68
CA PRO A 143 -10.17 -4.44 -0.50
C PRO A 143 -9.38 -4.22 -1.79
N TRP A 144 -8.58 -3.14 -1.86
CA TRP A 144 -7.81 -2.75 -3.05
C TRP A 144 -6.69 -3.72 -3.40
N VAL A 145 -6.17 -4.47 -2.42
CA VAL A 145 -5.21 -5.56 -2.63
C VAL A 145 -5.82 -6.94 -2.39
N ALA A 146 -7.14 -7.01 -2.12
CA ALA A 146 -7.87 -8.24 -1.81
C ALA A 146 -7.20 -9.15 -0.75
N ASN A 147 -6.55 -8.55 0.24
CA ASN A 147 -5.80 -9.24 1.29
C ASN A 147 -5.86 -8.48 2.62
N ASP A 148 -5.61 -9.17 3.73
CA ASP A 148 -5.33 -8.48 4.99
C ASP A 148 -3.91 -7.90 4.94
N VAL A 149 -3.74 -6.73 5.54
CA VAL A 149 -2.45 -6.12 5.84
C VAL A 149 -2.11 -6.45 7.28
N GLY A 150 -1.00 -7.15 7.48
CA GLY A 150 -0.52 -7.61 8.78
C GLY A 150 1.00 -7.69 8.82
N PHE A 151 1.53 -8.45 9.76
CA PHE A 151 2.96 -8.47 10.08
C PHE A 151 3.87 -8.64 8.84
N PHE A 152 3.71 -9.73 8.08
CA PHE A 152 4.67 -10.08 7.02
C PHE A 152 4.52 -9.28 5.71
N ASN A 153 3.41 -8.56 5.50
CA ASN A 153 3.17 -7.82 4.27
C ASN A 153 3.00 -6.30 4.46
N TYR A 154 3.01 -5.80 5.70
CA TYR A 154 2.88 -4.36 6.00
C TYR A 154 3.93 -3.50 5.27
N LYS A 155 5.20 -3.95 5.22
CA LYS A 155 6.27 -3.25 4.48
C LYS A 155 5.87 -3.01 3.03
N PHE A 156 5.40 -4.05 2.34
CA PHE A 156 5.04 -3.97 0.92
C PHE A 156 3.83 -3.06 0.71
N PHE A 157 2.87 -3.11 1.63
CA PHE A 157 1.72 -2.22 1.60
C PHE A 157 2.15 -0.75 1.74
N PHE A 158 3.00 -0.45 2.73
CA PHE A 158 3.56 0.87 2.94
C PHE A 158 4.33 1.38 1.72
N LEU A 159 5.19 0.53 1.12
CA LEU A 159 5.92 0.88 -0.10
C LEU A 159 4.98 1.13 -1.29
N THR A 160 3.87 0.39 -1.39
CA THR A 160 2.85 0.63 -2.41
C THR A 160 2.26 2.03 -2.28
N LEU A 161 1.93 2.47 -1.06
CA LEU A 161 1.45 3.84 -0.83
C LEU A 161 2.52 4.88 -1.13
N LEU A 162 3.75 4.66 -0.67
CA LEU A 162 4.86 5.59 -0.85
C LEU A 162 5.18 5.80 -2.34
N TYR A 163 5.37 4.72 -3.10
CA TYR A 163 5.68 4.79 -4.53
C TYR A 163 4.49 5.28 -5.35
N SER A 164 3.25 4.95 -4.96
CA SER A 164 2.07 5.51 -5.63
C SER A 164 1.97 7.01 -5.41
N GLY A 165 2.17 7.48 -4.17
CA GLY A 165 2.17 8.92 -3.84
C GLY A 165 3.27 9.68 -4.56
N ALA A 166 4.50 9.17 -4.58
CA ALA A 166 5.62 9.77 -5.28
C ALA A 166 5.39 9.82 -6.80
N THR A 167 4.96 8.71 -7.40
CA THR A 167 4.70 8.63 -8.85
C THR A 167 3.54 9.54 -9.25
N LEU A 168 2.44 9.56 -8.48
CA LEU A 168 1.31 10.45 -8.74
C LEU A 168 1.70 11.92 -8.59
N THR A 169 2.53 12.27 -7.59
CA THR A 169 3.03 13.66 -7.43
C THR A 169 3.84 14.08 -8.65
N PHE A 170 4.75 13.21 -9.10
CA PHE A 170 5.55 13.43 -10.29
C PHE A 170 4.67 13.60 -11.55
N VAL A 171 3.73 12.68 -11.78
CA VAL A 171 2.78 12.74 -12.90
C VAL A 171 1.94 14.02 -12.85
N CYS A 172 1.34 14.36 -11.71
CA CYS A 172 0.56 15.59 -11.56
C CYS A 172 1.38 16.85 -11.88
N SER A 173 2.60 16.95 -11.34
CA SER A 173 3.45 18.12 -11.54
C SER A 173 3.86 18.30 -13.00
N THR A 174 4.22 17.21 -13.68
CA THR A 174 4.69 17.24 -15.06
C THR A 174 3.54 17.39 -16.06
N MET A 175 2.41 16.70 -15.86
CA MET A 175 1.25 16.85 -16.75
C MET A 175 0.57 18.21 -16.62
N ALA A 176 0.56 18.84 -15.43
CA ALA A 176 -0.02 20.17 -15.27
C ALA A 176 0.68 21.20 -16.18
N ALA A 177 2.00 21.08 -16.36
CA ALA A 177 2.75 21.91 -17.31
C ALA A 177 2.31 21.64 -18.77
N THR A 178 2.09 20.38 -19.13
CA THR A 178 1.61 19.99 -20.47
C THR A 178 0.20 20.47 -20.75
N VAL A 179 -0.72 20.38 -19.77
CA VAL A 179 -2.06 20.97 -19.88
C VAL A 179 -1.96 22.47 -20.12
N SER A 180 -1.15 23.18 -19.32
CA SER A 180 -0.96 24.63 -19.47
C SER A 180 -0.42 25.01 -20.85
N ALA A 181 0.51 24.22 -21.40
CA ALA A 181 1.05 24.46 -22.73
C ALA A 181 0.06 24.11 -23.86
N SER A 182 -0.84 23.16 -23.64
CA SER A 182 -1.76 22.65 -24.67
C SER A 182 -3.04 23.48 -24.83
N ILE A 183 -3.46 24.23 -23.80
CA ILE A 183 -4.72 24.99 -23.83
C ILE A 183 -4.66 26.18 -24.81
N ASP A 184 -3.50 26.82 -24.91
CA ASP A 184 -3.33 28.04 -25.72
C ASP A 184 -2.79 27.76 -27.14
N ASP A 185 -2.46 26.50 -27.46
CA ASP A 185 -1.91 26.12 -28.77
C ASP A 185 -3.00 25.53 -29.69
N SER A 186 -3.43 26.32 -30.67
CA SER A 186 -4.43 25.92 -31.67
C SER A 186 -4.00 24.78 -32.60
N ASN A 187 -2.72 24.42 -32.61
CA ASN A 187 -2.21 23.30 -33.42
C ASN A 187 -2.36 21.95 -32.70
N ILE A 188 -2.66 21.96 -31.40
CA ILE A 188 -2.86 20.74 -30.62
C ILE A 188 -4.28 20.21 -30.83
N SER A 189 -4.38 18.91 -31.11
CA SER A 189 -5.67 18.26 -31.33
C SER A 189 -6.54 18.29 -30.06
N PHE A 190 -7.86 18.40 -30.24
CA PHE A 190 -8.81 18.29 -29.13
C PHE A 190 -8.61 17.00 -28.32
N GLU A 191 -8.30 15.88 -29.00
CA GLU A 191 -8.01 14.61 -28.36
C GLU A 191 -6.87 14.73 -27.34
N GLN A 192 -5.75 15.34 -27.75
CA GLN A 192 -4.58 15.50 -26.89
C GLN A 192 -4.87 16.41 -25.70
N VAL A 193 -5.59 17.53 -25.91
CA VAL A 193 -6.03 18.41 -24.80
C VAL A 193 -6.94 17.63 -23.84
N PHE A 194 -7.92 16.90 -24.37
CA PHE A 194 -8.90 16.15 -23.59
C PHE A 194 -8.24 15.08 -22.72
N PHE A 195 -7.39 14.22 -23.29
CA PHE A 195 -6.76 13.14 -22.53
C PHE A 195 -5.69 13.65 -21.56
N THR A 196 -4.96 14.72 -21.90
CA THR A 196 -4.00 15.33 -20.95
C THR A 196 -4.74 15.96 -19.76
N PHE A 197 -5.86 16.64 -20.00
CA PHE A 197 -6.70 17.19 -18.94
C PHE A 197 -7.31 16.08 -18.08
N LEU A 198 -7.94 15.06 -18.71
CA LEU A 198 -8.54 13.93 -18.01
C LEU A 198 -7.51 13.16 -17.17
N GLY A 199 -6.34 12.89 -17.74
CA GLY A 199 -5.24 12.24 -17.03
C GLY A 199 -4.78 13.05 -15.82
N THR A 200 -4.59 14.36 -15.98
CA THR A 200 -4.22 15.26 -14.87
C THR A 200 -5.27 15.27 -13.77
N ALA A 201 -6.56 15.39 -14.13
CA ALA A 201 -7.66 15.39 -13.18
C ALA A 201 -7.75 14.07 -12.40
N LEU A 202 -7.64 12.94 -13.10
CA LEU A 202 -7.67 11.62 -12.48
C LEU A 202 -6.43 11.38 -11.59
N SER A 203 -5.24 11.81 -12.01
CA SER A 203 -4.02 11.74 -11.20
C SER A 203 -4.14 12.57 -9.93
N PHE A 204 -4.71 13.78 -10.00
CA PHE A 204 -4.93 14.62 -8.84
C PHE A 204 -5.95 14.01 -7.87
N PHE A 205 -7.05 13.45 -8.40
CA PHE A 205 -8.03 12.73 -7.59
C PHE A 205 -7.40 11.54 -6.85
N MET A 206 -6.60 10.73 -7.56
CA MET A 206 -5.90 9.60 -6.94
C MET A 206 -4.87 10.08 -5.91
N LEU A 207 -4.14 11.16 -6.19
CA LEU A 207 -3.18 11.74 -5.25
C LEU A 207 -3.86 12.25 -3.98
N ALA A 208 -5.03 12.88 -4.10
CA ALA A 208 -5.82 13.37 -2.97
C ALA A 208 -6.30 12.25 -2.04
N ILE A 209 -6.39 11.00 -2.53
CA ILE A 209 -6.70 9.82 -1.72
C ILE A 209 -5.43 9.20 -1.15
N VAL A 210 -4.42 8.97 -2.01
CA VAL A 210 -3.20 8.24 -1.64
C VAL A 210 -2.32 9.04 -0.70
N ALA A 211 -2.16 10.36 -0.90
CA ALA A 211 -1.23 11.15 -0.10
C ALA A 211 -1.64 11.25 1.38
N PRO A 212 -2.89 11.57 1.76
CA PRO A 212 -3.28 11.59 3.17
C PRO A 212 -3.16 10.21 3.83
N PHE A 213 -3.47 9.14 3.08
CA PHE A 213 -3.36 7.78 3.60
C PHE A 213 -1.90 7.36 3.79
N CYS A 214 -1.01 7.73 2.87
CA CYS A 214 0.43 7.55 3.03
C CYS A 214 0.97 8.33 4.25
N ILE A 215 0.56 9.59 4.41
CA ILE A 215 0.96 10.42 5.58
C ILE A 215 0.50 9.76 6.88
N PHE A 216 -0.73 9.27 6.93
CA PHE A 216 -1.24 8.55 8.09
C PHE A 216 -0.38 7.31 8.41
N HIS A 217 -0.02 6.51 7.41
CA HIS A 217 0.85 5.36 7.61
C HIS A 217 2.30 5.73 7.97
N CYS A 218 2.80 6.89 7.53
CA CYS A 218 4.07 7.44 8.03
C CYS A 218 4.01 7.73 9.54
N VAL A 219 2.88 8.21 10.06
CA VAL A 219 2.69 8.37 11.51
C VAL A 219 2.63 7.02 12.22
N LEU A 220 1.91 6.04 11.65
CA LEU A 220 1.81 4.70 12.22
C LEU A 220 3.16 3.98 12.30
N ILE A 221 3.97 4.04 11.24
CA ILE A 221 5.27 3.36 11.21
C ILE A 221 6.27 4.01 12.15
N THR A 222 6.24 5.34 12.30
CA THR A 222 7.13 6.09 13.19
C THR A 222 6.77 5.93 14.66
N THR A 223 5.51 5.61 14.97
CA THR A 223 5.01 5.38 16.33
C THR A 223 4.75 3.89 16.64
N ASN A 224 5.13 2.97 15.75
CA ASN A 224 4.89 1.52 15.83
C ASN A 224 3.47 1.16 16.27
N CYS A 225 2.49 1.75 15.60
CA CYS A 225 1.07 1.59 15.89
C CYS A 225 0.37 0.99 14.66
N THR A 226 -0.54 0.04 14.85
CA THR A 226 -1.45 -0.37 13.77
C THR A 226 -2.66 0.56 13.70
N THR A 227 -3.40 0.55 12.58
CA THR A 227 -4.66 1.29 12.45
C THR A 227 -5.67 0.89 13.55
N ILE A 228 -5.74 -0.39 13.90
CA ILE A 228 -6.60 -0.88 14.99
C ILE A 228 -6.17 -0.27 16.33
N GLU A 229 -4.89 -0.35 16.66
CA GLU A 229 -4.34 0.21 17.90
C GLU A 229 -4.53 1.72 17.98
N PHE A 230 -4.37 2.44 16.86
CA PHE A 230 -4.61 3.87 16.78
C PHE A 230 -6.06 4.22 17.14
N CYS A 231 -7.02 3.48 16.58
CA CYS A 231 -8.44 3.63 16.89
C CYS A 231 -8.74 3.26 18.36
N GLU A 232 -8.14 2.19 18.88
CA GLU A 232 -8.29 1.78 20.28
C GLU A 232 -7.70 2.82 21.26
N LYS A 233 -6.54 3.39 20.93
CA LYS A 233 -5.90 4.48 21.68
C LYS A 233 -6.79 5.72 21.70
N ARG A 234 -7.32 6.15 20.54
CA ARG A 234 -8.27 7.29 20.48
C ARG A 234 -9.52 7.06 21.33
N ARG A 235 -9.99 5.82 21.43
CA ARG A 235 -11.16 5.46 22.24
C ARG A 235 -10.88 5.35 23.74
N THR A 236 -9.71 4.84 24.12
CA THR A 236 -9.41 4.47 25.51
C THR A 236 -8.44 5.40 26.22
N GLY A 237 -7.72 6.25 25.48
CA GLY A 237 -6.65 7.11 26.01
C GLY A 237 -5.40 6.36 26.44
N ARG A 238 -5.32 5.03 26.26
CA ARG A 238 -4.18 4.23 26.69
C ARG A 238 -2.92 4.57 25.86
N PRO A 239 -1.75 4.72 26.50
CA PRO A 239 -0.50 4.95 25.77
C PRO A 239 -0.18 3.76 24.84
N ASN A 240 0.57 4.00 23.76
CA ASN A 240 1.04 2.92 22.90
C ASN A 240 2.25 2.24 23.55
N PRO A 241 2.15 0.99 24.00
CA PRO A 241 3.27 0.32 24.64
C PRO A 241 4.33 -0.17 23.65
N TYR A 242 4.04 -0.16 22.35
CA TYR A 242 4.93 -0.67 21.30
C TYR A 242 5.83 0.39 20.68
N ASP A 243 5.64 1.66 21.06
CA ASP A 243 6.54 2.74 20.66
C ASP A 243 7.84 2.65 21.48
N VAL A 244 8.90 2.15 20.85
CA VAL A 244 10.22 1.89 21.44
C VAL A 244 11.31 2.80 20.84
N GLY A 245 10.90 3.91 20.23
CA GLY A 245 11.79 4.89 19.60
C GLY A 245 11.88 4.72 18.07
N LEU A 246 12.06 5.84 17.37
CA LEU A 246 11.94 5.94 15.92
C LEU A 246 12.76 4.89 15.14
N ALA A 247 14.04 4.73 15.47
CA ALA A 247 14.92 3.82 14.74
C ALA A 247 14.45 2.37 14.85
N GLU A 248 14.03 1.95 16.05
CA GLU A 248 13.58 0.59 16.31
C GLU A 248 12.18 0.34 15.75
N ASN A 249 11.29 1.34 15.81
CA ASN A 249 9.98 1.30 15.18
C ASN A 249 10.09 1.09 13.66
N LEU A 250 11.01 1.81 13.00
CA LEU A 250 11.27 1.67 11.57
C LEU A 250 11.85 0.29 11.23
N LYS A 251 12.81 -0.23 12.01
CA LYS A 251 13.35 -1.59 11.81
C LYS A 251 12.28 -2.68 11.94
N GLN A 252 11.41 -2.59 12.96
CA GLN A 252 10.31 -3.54 13.14
C GLN A 252 9.32 -3.54 11.97
N ALA A 253 9.21 -2.44 11.22
CA ALA A 253 8.30 -2.34 10.09
C ALA A 253 8.95 -2.59 8.72
N LEU A 254 10.20 -2.14 8.52
CA LEU A 254 10.90 -2.15 7.22
C LEU A 254 12.00 -3.22 7.12
N GLY A 255 12.36 -3.83 8.26
CA GLY A 255 13.39 -4.87 8.38
C GLY A 255 14.73 -4.33 8.92
N ASP A 256 15.63 -5.25 9.26
CA ASP A 256 16.90 -4.95 9.94
C ASP A 256 17.95 -4.26 9.05
N GLN A 257 17.78 -4.32 7.73
CA GLN A 257 18.73 -3.79 6.75
C GLN A 257 18.20 -2.49 6.11
N PRO A 258 18.70 -1.30 6.51
CA PRO A 258 18.21 -0.01 6.00
C PRO A 258 18.34 0.16 4.48
N LEU A 259 19.37 -0.43 3.87
CA LEU A 259 19.56 -0.38 2.41
C LEU A 259 18.44 -1.09 1.64
N LEU A 260 17.73 -2.04 2.27
CA LEU A 260 16.60 -2.73 1.67
C LEU A 260 15.25 -2.10 2.02
N TRP A 261 15.21 -1.01 2.81
CA TRP A 261 13.97 -0.33 3.14
C TRP A 261 13.16 0.14 1.92
N PRO A 262 13.76 0.78 0.89
CA PRO A 262 13.00 1.20 -0.29
C PRO A 262 12.59 0.03 -1.19
N VAL A 263 13.23 -1.13 -1.07
CA VAL A 263 12.98 -2.26 -1.99
C VAL A 263 11.93 -3.21 -1.39
N PRO A 264 10.93 -3.69 -2.17
CA PRO A 264 9.89 -4.59 -1.67
C PRO A 264 10.40 -6.05 -1.54
N VAL A 265 11.50 -6.20 -0.81
CA VAL A 265 12.16 -7.45 -0.45
C VAL A 265 12.43 -7.50 1.05
N GLY A 266 12.76 -8.69 1.55
CA GLY A 266 12.94 -8.94 2.98
C GLY A 266 11.62 -8.97 3.76
N GLY A 267 11.71 -9.23 5.06
CA GLY A 267 10.59 -9.24 5.99
C GLY A 267 10.77 -8.21 7.11
N PRO A 268 9.72 -7.97 7.91
CA PRO A 268 9.86 -7.23 9.17
C PRO A 268 10.82 -7.95 10.13
N SER A 269 11.39 -7.22 11.09
CA SER A 269 12.15 -7.82 12.18
C SER A 269 11.21 -8.54 13.16
N GLY A 270 11.57 -9.74 13.60
CA GLY A 270 10.81 -10.54 14.57
C GLY A 270 9.90 -11.63 13.95
N ASP A 271 9.04 -12.21 14.78
CA ASP A 271 8.21 -13.39 14.47
C ASP A 271 6.71 -13.09 14.29
N GLY A 272 6.28 -11.87 14.63
CA GLY A 272 4.88 -11.44 14.61
C GLY A 272 4.05 -11.94 15.80
N ILE A 273 4.71 -12.58 16.77
CA ILE A 273 4.12 -13.13 18.00
C ILE A 273 4.53 -12.28 19.20
N SER A 274 5.82 -11.94 19.28
CA SER A 274 6.42 -11.16 20.36
C SER A 274 6.91 -9.80 19.85
N PHE A 275 6.70 -8.76 20.66
CA PHE A 275 7.03 -7.39 20.30
C PHE A 275 7.76 -6.70 21.45
N PRO A 276 8.86 -5.96 21.19
CA PRO A 276 9.45 -5.08 22.17
C PRO A 276 8.44 -4.04 22.66
N ARG A 277 8.54 -3.70 23.95
CA ARG A 277 7.65 -2.74 24.60
C ARG A 277 8.44 -1.68 25.35
N ASN A 278 7.92 -0.46 25.40
CA ASN A 278 8.42 0.52 26.35
C ASN A 278 8.15 0.02 27.78
N ARG A 279 9.17 0.17 28.63
CA ARG A 279 9.06 -0.12 30.06
C ARG A 279 8.43 1.08 30.77
#